data_AF-L7JYA5-F1
#
_entry.id   AF-L7JYA5-F1
#
_cell.length_a   1.000
_cell.length_b   1.000
_cell.length_c   1.000
_cell.angle_alpha   90.00
_cell.angle_beta   90.00
_cell.angle_gamma   90.00
#
_symmetry.space_group_name_H-M   'P 1'
#
loop_
_entity.id
_entity.type
_entity.pdbx_description
1 polymer ?
#
loop_
_entity_poly.entity_id
_entity_poly.type
_entity_poly.pdbx_seq_one_letter_code
_entity_poly.pdbx_strand_id
1 'polypeptide(L)'
;VLKLLLYVNQRGIKPLRIPSNIPVSDYFIRKYIVTENYIQTEKILSQQKKKITTQSYTQLKLTVNKRIGQITTDIDHINLITQHLKQYDSCIFYELLTIKILEQAKLQVSNCFETYKSYGWLLNNLYTPNLHSLFLVGLMCKKEEGKLLKSMYSIYFELLRLRQLWIEAYDFFAGVLNEVPASHSFHVVEAYLLVLGQDMSMVFGKKFRGVINYIRDEYFPRGDNKPCKVRIEKIIENLNY
;
A
#
# COMPACT_ATOMS: atom_id res chain seq x y z
N VAL A 1 3.84 9.69 14.47
CA VAL A 1 2.57 9.44 13.75
C VAL A 1 2.34 7.94 13.53
N LEU A 2 3.39 7.13 13.38
CA LEU A 2 3.30 5.65 13.39
C LEU A 2 3.83 5.06 14.71
N LYS A 3 3.13 5.29 15.84
CA LYS A 3 3.35 4.48 17.05
C LYS A 3 2.34 3.34 17.00
N LEU A 4 2.75 2.23 16.39
CA LEU A 4 2.05 0.97 16.62
C LEU A 4 2.26 0.62 18.10
N LEU A 5 1.18 0.63 18.89
CA LEU A 5 1.21 0.21 20.28
C LEU A 5 1.67 -1.24 20.33
N LEU A 6 2.96 -1.45 20.54
CA LEU A 6 3.56 -2.76 20.77
C LEU A 6 3.03 -3.29 22.11
N TYR A 7 1.89 -3.99 22.05
CA TYR A 7 1.42 -4.85 23.12
C TYR A 7 1.49 -6.29 22.62
N VAL A 8 2.71 -6.81 22.50
CA VAL A 8 2.94 -8.24 22.36
C VAL A 8 2.79 -8.84 23.76
N ASN A 9 1.55 -9.13 24.14
CA ASN A 9 1.26 -9.82 25.39
C ASN A 9 1.48 -11.32 25.16
N GLN A 10 2.44 -11.92 25.86
CA GLN A 10 2.82 -13.33 25.75
C GLN A 10 1.76 -14.32 26.26
N ARG A 11 0.49 -13.92 26.46
CA ARG A 11 -0.58 -14.81 26.92
C ARG A 11 -1.92 -14.44 26.29
N GLY A 12 -2.41 -15.30 25.40
CA GLY A 12 -3.76 -15.24 24.80
C GLY A 12 -3.84 -14.46 23.48
N ILE A 13 -4.50 -15.07 22.48
CA ILE A 13 -4.79 -14.47 21.17
C ILE A 13 -5.82 -13.34 21.37
N LYS A 14 -5.36 -12.15 21.76
CA LYS A 14 -6.15 -10.93 21.60
C LYS A 14 -5.95 -10.40 20.17
N PRO A 15 -7.00 -9.87 19.53
CA PRO A 15 -6.86 -9.24 18.22
C PRO A 15 -5.89 -8.06 18.32
N LEU A 16 -4.92 -8.03 17.40
CA LEU A 16 -3.94 -6.94 17.32
C LEU A 16 -4.68 -5.73 16.75
N ARG A 17 -5.08 -4.80 17.61
CA ARG A 17 -5.76 -3.56 17.19
C ARG A 17 -4.76 -2.57 16.59
N ILE A 18 -4.35 -2.84 15.35
CA ILE A 18 -3.75 -1.81 14.51
C ILE A 18 -4.89 -0.93 14.00
N PRO A 19 -4.83 0.40 14.15
CA PRO A 19 -5.77 1.28 13.46
C PRO A 19 -5.51 1.13 11.95
N SER A 20 -6.35 0.31 11.31
CA SER A 20 -6.38 0.11 9.85
C SER A 20 -7.41 1.05 9.24
N ASN A 21 -7.10 1.58 8.06
CA ASN A 21 -8.00 2.44 7.29
C ASN A 21 -9.04 1.66 6.49
N ILE A 22 -8.92 0.33 6.43
CA ILE A 22 -9.92 -0.59 5.89
C ILE A 22 -10.07 -1.81 6.81
N PRO A 23 -11.26 -2.45 6.87
CA PRO A 23 -11.40 -3.79 7.43
C PRO A 23 -10.49 -4.77 6.70
N VAL A 24 -9.61 -5.45 7.44
CA VAL A 24 -8.72 -6.49 6.93
C VAL A 24 -8.50 -7.55 8.00
N SER A 25 -8.36 -8.81 7.58
CA SER A 25 -8.20 -9.93 8.51
C SER A 25 -6.96 -9.83 9.41
N ASP A 26 -7.10 -10.34 10.63
CA ASP A 26 -6.01 -10.53 11.58
C ASP A 26 -4.84 -11.34 11.00
N TYR A 27 -5.13 -12.30 10.10
CA TYR A 27 -4.11 -13.10 9.42
C TYR A 27 -3.16 -12.22 8.60
N PHE A 28 -3.70 -11.35 7.75
CA PHE A 28 -2.90 -10.44 6.93
C PHE A 28 -2.06 -9.50 7.80
N ILE A 29 -2.67 -8.94 8.85
CA ILE A 29 -2.01 -8.06 9.81
C ILE A 29 -0.79 -8.75 10.43
N ARG A 30 -0.96 -9.98 10.95
CA ARG A 30 0.14 -10.72 11.59
C ARG A 30 1.23 -11.12 10.62
N LYS A 31 0.87 -11.49 9.40
CA LYS A 31 1.81 -12.01 8.40
C LYS A 31 2.64 -10.92 7.72
N TYR A 32 2.06 -9.75 7.45
CA TYR A 32 2.71 -8.71 6.62
C TYR A 32 2.93 -7.38 7.34
N ILE A 33 2.14 -7.05 8.38
CA ILE A 33 2.24 -5.77 9.09
C ILE A 33 3.09 -5.91 10.36
N VAL A 34 2.73 -6.85 11.24
CA VAL A 34 3.39 -7.09 12.54
C VAL A 34 4.48 -8.13 12.40
N THR A 35 5.45 -7.84 11.55
CA THR A 35 6.58 -8.74 11.28
C THR A 35 7.76 -8.40 12.18
N GLU A 36 8.65 -9.38 12.39
CA GLU A 36 9.94 -9.14 13.04
C GLU A 36 10.73 -8.06 12.29
N ASN A 37 10.67 -8.05 10.95
CA ASN A 37 11.28 -7.01 10.13
C ASN A 37 10.75 -5.61 10.47
N TYR A 38 9.44 -5.44 10.62
CA TYR A 38 8.87 -4.16 11.01
C TYR A 38 9.31 -3.73 12.41
N ILE A 39 9.33 -4.66 13.38
CA ILE A 39 9.77 -4.37 14.76
C ILE A 39 11.24 -3.90 14.77
N GLN A 40 12.12 -4.56 14.00
CA GLN A 40 13.51 -4.15 13.86
C GLN A 40 13.65 -2.80 13.15
N THR A 41 12.88 -2.58 12.09
CA THR A 41 12.83 -1.31 11.35
C THR A 41 12.42 -0.15 12.27
N GLU A 42 11.42 -0.34 13.13
CA GLU A 42 10.94 0.67 14.07
C GLU A 42 11.98 0.99 15.15
N LYS A 43 12.70 -0.04 15.66
CA LYS A 43 13.83 0.15 16.57
C LYS A 43 14.95 0.96 15.93
N ILE A 44 15.35 0.63 14.70
CA ILE A 44 16.39 1.36 13.95
C ILE A 44 15.95 2.80 13.72
N LEU A 45 14.72 3.02 13.24
CA LEU A 45 14.15 4.36 13.03
C LEU A 45 14.18 5.20 14.31
N SER A 46 13.78 4.61 15.44
CA SER A 46 13.79 5.27 16.76
C SER A 46 15.21 5.67 17.17
N GLN A 47 16.20 4.80 16.97
CA GLN A 47 17.60 5.11 17.24
C GLN A 47 18.15 6.21 16.33
N GLN A 48 17.85 6.14 15.03
CA GLN A 48 18.28 7.17 14.07
C GLN A 48 17.68 8.53 14.43
N LYS A 49 16.39 8.59 14.81
CA LYS A 49 15.72 9.84 15.21
C LYS A 49 16.32 10.48 16.45
N LYS A 50 16.86 9.69 17.38
CA LYS A 50 17.56 10.22 18.56
C LYS A 50 18.92 10.83 18.23
N LYS A 51 19.55 10.39 17.13
CA LYS A 51 20.91 10.80 16.74
C LYS A 51 20.92 11.90 15.67
N ILE A 52 19.89 11.98 14.83
CA ILE A 52 19.83 12.96 13.75
C ILE A 52 19.68 14.38 14.31
N THR A 53 20.41 15.35 13.75
CA THR A 53 20.22 16.76 14.10
C THR A 53 18.98 17.33 13.42
N THR A 54 18.33 18.31 14.05
CA THR A 54 17.16 19.00 13.47
C THR A 54 17.43 19.56 12.08
N GLN A 55 18.64 20.09 11.86
CA GLN A 55 19.08 20.62 10.57
C GLN A 55 19.14 19.51 9.51
N SER A 56 19.81 18.39 9.80
CA SER A 56 19.95 17.27 8.86
C SER A 56 18.59 16.66 8.52
N TYR A 57 17.73 16.49 9.51
CA TYR A 57 16.36 16.00 9.31
C TYR A 57 15.55 16.94 8.41
N THR A 58 15.63 18.24 8.65
CA THR A 58 14.92 19.26 7.85
C THR A 58 15.42 19.26 6.40
N GLN A 59 16.74 19.21 6.19
CA GLN A 59 17.33 19.14 4.85
C GLN A 59 16.91 17.87 4.09
N LEU A 60 16.91 16.72 4.77
CA LEU A 60 16.43 15.47 4.18
C LEU A 60 14.96 15.57 3.80
N LYS A 61 14.11 16.08 4.70
CA LYS A 61 12.68 16.30 4.42
C LYS A 61 12.45 17.23 3.23
N LEU A 62 13.19 18.34 3.14
CA LEU A 62 13.10 19.26 1.99
C LEU A 62 13.54 18.59 0.69
N THR A 63 14.61 17.79 0.74
CA THR A 63 15.10 17.04 -0.41
C THR A 63 14.07 16.04 -0.91
N VAL A 64 13.52 15.20 -0.01
CA VAL A 64 12.45 14.26 -0.34
C VAL A 64 11.25 15.01 -0.91
N ASN A 65 10.78 16.06 -0.25
CA ASN A 65 9.64 16.83 -0.72
C ASN A 65 9.82 17.38 -2.14
N LYS A 66 11.01 17.95 -2.41
CA LYS A 66 11.35 18.50 -3.73
C LYS A 66 11.39 17.41 -4.79
N ARG A 67 12.12 16.32 -4.54
CA ARG A 67 12.34 15.27 -5.54
C ARG A 67 11.09 14.46 -5.84
N ILE A 68 10.30 14.13 -4.81
CA ILE A 68 9.06 13.39 -5.00
C ILE A 68 7.99 14.26 -5.66
N GLY A 69 7.98 15.58 -5.40
CA GLY A 69 7.09 16.50 -6.12
C GLY A 69 7.42 16.68 -7.61
N GLN A 70 8.61 16.24 -8.06
CA GLN A 70 9.05 16.30 -9.46
C GLN A 70 8.73 15.03 -10.25
N ILE A 71 8.13 14.01 -9.64
CA ILE A 71 7.78 12.77 -10.35
C ILE A 71 6.78 13.08 -11.47
N THR A 72 7.15 12.69 -12.68
CA THR A 72 6.32 12.78 -13.90
C THR A 72 5.96 11.37 -14.38
N THR A 73 5.53 11.23 -15.63
CA THR A 73 5.35 9.92 -16.31
C THR A 73 6.58 9.47 -17.10
N ASP A 74 7.63 10.28 -17.14
CA ASP A 74 8.89 9.97 -17.83
C ASP A 74 9.76 9.05 -16.97
N ILE A 75 9.95 7.81 -17.43
CA ILE A 75 10.70 6.76 -16.73
C ILE A 75 12.17 7.15 -16.53
N ASP A 76 12.80 7.80 -17.51
CA ASP A 76 14.21 8.18 -17.41
C ASP A 76 14.39 9.27 -16.36
N HIS A 77 13.48 10.24 -16.33
CA HIS A 77 13.45 11.24 -15.29
C HIS A 77 13.23 10.63 -13.88
N ILE A 78 12.32 9.66 -13.75
CA ILE A 78 12.12 8.94 -12.48
C ILE A 78 13.38 8.17 -12.08
N ASN A 79 14.09 7.55 -13.03
CA ASN A 79 15.34 6.84 -12.77
C ASN A 79 16.44 7.79 -12.25
N LEU A 80 16.56 8.99 -12.83
CA LEU A 80 17.48 10.03 -12.35
C LEU A 80 17.15 10.48 -10.92
N ILE A 81 15.86 10.73 -10.63
CA ILE A 81 15.40 11.04 -9.28
C ILE A 81 15.74 9.90 -8.32
N THR A 82 15.48 8.66 -8.72
CA THR A 82 15.76 7.47 -7.91
C THR A 82 17.24 7.35 -7.58
N GLN A 83 18.12 7.46 -8.58
CA GLN A 83 19.57 7.40 -8.39
C GLN A 83 20.04 8.45 -7.38
N HIS A 84 19.52 9.67 -7.48
CA HIS A 84 19.82 10.73 -6.52
C HIS A 84 19.31 10.42 -5.11
N LEU A 85 18.16 9.76 -4.96
CA LEU A 85 17.59 9.44 -3.65
C LEU A 85 18.26 8.23 -2.98
N LYS A 86 18.85 7.30 -3.75
CA LYS A 86 19.51 6.08 -3.21
C LYS A 86 20.61 6.38 -2.20
N GLN A 87 21.28 7.53 -2.30
CA GLN A 87 22.36 7.90 -1.37
C GLN A 87 21.90 8.09 0.09
N TYR A 88 20.59 8.26 0.34
CA TYR A 88 20.06 8.52 1.68
C TYR A 88 19.62 7.26 2.45
N ASP A 89 19.74 6.07 1.84
CA ASP A 89 19.31 4.74 2.32
C ASP A 89 19.33 4.60 3.86
N SER A 90 18.19 4.94 4.48
CA SER A 90 18.01 4.96 5.94
C SER A 90 16.53 4.89 6.29
N CYS A 91 16.21 4.42 7.49
CA CYS A 91 14.82 4.30 7.93
C CYS A 91 14.14 5.67 8.07
N ILE A 92 14.88 6.73 8.45
CA ILE A 92 14.35 8.11 8.45
C ILE A 92 13.96 8.54 7.03
N PHE A 93 14.84 8.29 6.06
CA PHE A 93 14.54 8.59 4.66
C PHE A 93 13.29 7.82 4.19
N TYR A 94 13.20 6.53 4.50
CA TYR A 94 12.03 5.71 4.13
C TYR A 94 10.72 6.18 4.77
N GLU A 95 10.75 6.63 6.02
CA GLU A 95 9.58 7.22 6.67
C GLU A 95 9.14 8.51 5.96
N LEU A 96 10.08 9.42 5.68
CA LEU A 96 9.80 10.68 4.98
C LEU A 96 9.31 10.43 3.55
N LEU A 97 9.92 9.49 2.86
CA LEU A 97 9.53 9.05 1.51
C LEU A 97 8.10 8.51 1.51
N THR A 98 7.78 7.63 2.47
CA THR A 98 6.44 7.04 2.62
C THR A 98 5.39 8.13 2.83
N ILE A 99 5.63 9.04 3.77
CA ILE A 99 4.72 10.17 4.04
C ILE A 99 4.49 10.97 2.76
N LYS A 100 5.58 11.29 2.04
CA LYS A 100 5.48 12.14 0.86
C LYS A 100 4.79 11.46 -0.32
N ILE A 101 5.04 10.17 -0.56
CA ILE A 101 4.35 9.41 -1.60
C ILE A 101 2.86 9.33 -1.32
N LEU A 102 2.44 9.07 -0.08
CA LEU A 102 1.02 9.06 0.29
C LEU A 102 0.38 10.45 0.12
N GLU A 103 1.10 11.54 0.40
CA GLU A 103 0.63 12.89 0.06
C GLU A 103 0.44 13.07 -1.45
N GLN A 104 1.40 12.62 -2.27
CA GLN A 104 1.27 12.71 -3.73
C GLN A 104 0.18 11.82 -4.30
N ALA A 105 -0.11 10.67 -3.67
CA ALA A 105 -1.25 9.84 -4.05
C ALA A 105 -2.56 10.64 -3.98
N LYS A 106 -2.71 11.50 -2.96
CA LYS A 106 -3.88 12.36 -2.81
C LYS A 106 -3.94 13.48 -3.85
N LEU A 107 -2.78 14.08 -4.17
CA LEU A 107 -2.72 15.29 -5.00
C LEU A 107 -2.63 14.99 -6.50
N GLN A 108 -1.81 14.02 -6.89
CA GLN A 108 -1.52 13.71 -8.28
C GLN A 108 -2.29 12.48 -8.75
N VAL A 109 -2.15 11.34 -8.06
CA VAL A 109 -2.77 10.07 -8.51
C VAL A 109 -4.30 10.16 -8.47
N SER A 110 -4.87 10.83 -7.47
CA SER A 110 -6.31 11.03 -7.45
C SER A 110 -6.81 11.87 -8.64
N ASN A 111 -6.02 12.83 -9.13
CA ASN A 111 -6.41 13.67 -10.26
C ASN A 111 -6.09 13.02 -11.61
N CYS A 112 -5.00 12.26 -11.71
CA CYS A 112 -4.58 11.51 -12.87
C CYS A 112 -4.17 10.10 -12.44
N PHE A 113 -5.12 9.15 -12.51
CA PHE A 113 -4.98 7.80 -11.95
C PHE A 113 -3.70 7.09 -12.40
N GLU A 114 -3.41 7.09 -13.70
CA GLU A 114 -2.24 6.40 -14.30
C GLU A 114 -0.89 6.79 -13.68
N THR A 115 -0.80 7.95 -13.02
CA THR A 115 0.41 8.39 -12.31
C THR A 115 0.81 7.43 -11.17
N TYR A 116 -0.09 6.54 -10.70
CA TYR A 116 0.28 5.50 -9.72
C TYR A 116 1.46 4.66 -10.22
N LYS A 117 1.58 4.44 -11.53
CA LYS A 117 2.65 3.68 -12.17
C LYS A 117 4.03 4.29 -11.90
N SER A 118 4.13 5.60 -12.02
CA SER A 118 5.37 6.34 -11.74
C SER A 118 5.84 6.17 -10.30
N TYR A 119 4.91 6.24 -9.34
CA TYR A 119 5.23 6.07 -7.92
C TYR A 119 5.52 4.61 -7.58
N GLY A 120 4.82 3.65 -8.19
CA GLY A 120 5.14 2.23 -8.05
C GLY A 120 6.53 1.89 -8.59
N TRP A 121 6.90 2.45 -9.75
CA TRP A 121 8.24 2.32 -10.34
C TRP A 121 9.33 2.90 -9.44
N LEU A 122 9.11 4.10 -8.90
CA LEU A 122 10.02 4.72 -7.93
C LEU A 122 10.22 3.81 -6.70
N LEU A 123 9.14 3.30 -6.11
CA LEU A 123 9.22 2.39 -4.96
C LEU A 123 9.93 1.09 -5.31
N ASN A 124 9.69 0.53 -6.50
CA ASN A 124 10.38 -0.67 -6.98
C ASN A 124 11.90 -0.45 -7.05
N ASN A 125 12.33 0.71 -7.56
CA ASN A 125 13.75 1.02 -7.72
C ASN A 125 14.47 1.36 -6.41
N LEU A 126 13.72 1.81 -5.39
CA LEU A 126 14.20 2.08 -4.03
C LEU A 126 13.91 0.91 -3.06
N TYR A 127 13.42 -0.22 -3.57
CA TYR A 127 12.88 -1.29 -2.74
C TYR A 127 13.91 -1.83 -1.75
N THR A 128 13.53 -1.83 -0.48
CA THR A 128 14.16 -2.59 0.60
C THR A 128 13.07 -3.19 1.49
N PRO A 129 13.35 -4.26 2.25
CA PRO A 129 12.38 -4.79 3.21
C PRO A 129 11.91 -3.73 4.22
N ASN A 130 12.81 -2.84 4.65
CA ASN A 130 12.50 -1.76 5.59
C ASN A 130 11.57 -0.72 4.96
N LEU A 131 11.85 -0.29 3.72
CA LEU A 131 10.95 0.61 2.98
C LEU A 131 9.58 -0.03 2.79
N HIS A 132 9.53 -1.29 2.39
CA HIS A 132 8.28 -1.99 2.17
C HIS A 132 7.43 -2.07 3.44
N SER A 133 8.02 -2.46 4.57
CA SER A 133 7.30 -2.51 5.86
C SER A 133 6.82 -1.13 6.32
N LEU A 134 7.66 -0.09 6.22
CA LEU A 134 7.26 1.28 6.58
C LEU A 134 6.16 1.81 5.67
N PHE A 135 6.25 1.55 4.37
CA PHE A 135 5.26 1.98 3.40
C PHE A 135 3.91 1.31 3.64
N LEU A 136 3.89 0.00 3.82
CA LEU A 136 2.67 -0.76 4.05
C LEU A 136 2.00 -0.37 5.38
N VAL A 137 2.77 -0.22 6.47
CA VAL A 137 2.24 0.28 7.74
C VAL A 137 1.74 1.72 7.61
N GLY A 138 2.49 2.58 6.92
CA GLY A 138 2.11 3.95 6.61
C GLY A 138 0.78 4.04 5.86
N LEU A 139 0.62 3.21 4.83
CA LEU A 139 -0.58 3.08 4.03
C LEU A 139 -1.76 2.62 4.90
N MET A 140 -1.64 1.49 5.60
CA MET A 140 -2.71 0.89 6.38
C MET A 140 -3.18 1.81 7.52
N CYS A 141 -2.29 2.56 8.15
CA CYS A 141 -2.64 3.45 9.26
C CYS A 141 -3.09 4.85 8.84
N LYS A 142 -3.00 5.20 7.55
CA LYS A 142 -3.40 6.53 7.07
C LYS A 142 -4.91 6.62 6.96
N LYS A 143 -5.53 7.42 7.82
CA LYS A 143 -6.97 7.73 7.77
C LYS A 143 -7.29 8.56 6.53
N GLU A 144 -7.90 7.93 5.54
CA GLU A 144 -8.45 8.56 4.33
C GLU A 144 -9.66 7.74 3.88
N GLU A 145 -10.45 8.27 2.95
CA GLU A 145 -11.64 7.59 2.44
C GLU A 145 -11.79 7.75 0.92
N GLY A 146 -12.66 6.91 0.34
CA GLY A 146 -13.12 7.08 -1.03
C GLY A 146 -12.03 6.98 -2.10
N LYS A 147 -12.07 7.92 -3.05
CA LYS A 147 -11.14 8.06 -4.17
C LYS A 147 -9.66 8.20 -3.73
N LEU A 148 -9.42 8.75 -2.55
CA LEU A 148 -8.05 8.94 -2.03
C LEU A 148 -7.43 7.59 -1.65
N LEU A 149 -8.20 6.70 -1.02
CA LEU A 149 -7.74 5.33 -0.73
C LEU A 149 -7.46 4.55 -2.00
N LYS A 150 -8.35 4.62 -3.01
CA LYS A 150 -8.12 4.01 -4.33
C LYS A 150 -6.73 4.41 -4.87
N SER A 151 -6.42 5.70 -4.80
CA SER A 151 -5.16 6.28 -5.32
C SER A 151 -3.93 5.80 -4.56
N MET A 152 -4.01 5.75 -3.21
CA MET A 152 -2.92 5.26 -2.37
C MET A 152 -2.64 3.77 -2.58
N TYR A 153 -3.68 2.94 -2.55
CA TYR A 153 -3.54 1.49 -2.71
C TYR A 153 -3.07 1.10 -4.12
N SER A 154 -3.41 1.88 -5.16
CA SER A 154 -2.94 1.58 -6.52
C SER A 154 -1.41 1.67 -6.64
N ILE A 155 -0.75 2.57 -5.90
CA ILE A 155 0.72 2.65 -5.84
C ILE A 155 1.29 1.38 -5.19
N TYR A 156 0.68 0.92 -4.10
CA TYR A 156 1.09 -0.30 -3.42
C TYR A 156 0.92 -1.53 -4.33
N PHE A 157 -0.23 -1.66 -4.98
CA PHE A 157 -0.48 -2.78 -5.89
C PHE A 157 0.44 -2.78 -7.09
N GLU A 158 0.81 -1.61 -7.61
CA GLU A 158 1.82 -1.52 -8.66
C GLU A 158 3.19 -1.98 -8.18
N LEU A 159 3.58 -1.64 -6.94
CA LEU A 159 4.79 -2.18 -6.34
C LEU A 159 4.75 -3.71 -6.27
N LEU A 160 3.63 -4.29 -5.79
CA LEU A 160 3.48 -5.75 -5.75
C LEU A 160 3.58 -6.37 -7.14
N ARG A 161 2.98 -5.72 -8.16
CA ARG A 161 3.00 -6.16 -9.56
C ARG A 161 4.42 -6.18 -10.12
N LEU A 162 5.14 -5.07 -10.01
CA LEU A 162 6.51 -4.93 -10.52
C LEU A 162 7.49 -5.89 -9.82
N ARG A 163 7.27 -6.15 -8.53
CA ARG A 163 8.08 -7.07 -7.72
C ARG A 163 7.61 -8.52 -7.77
N GLN A 164 6.51 -8.81 -8.49
CA GLN A 164 5.90 -10.13 -8.60
C GLN A 164 5.57 -10.77 -7.23
N LEU A 165 5.14 -9.94 -6.26
CA LEU A 165 4.77 -10.37 -4.91
C LEU A 165 3.34 -10.93 -4.88
N TRP A 166 3.09 -11.95 -5.70
CA TRP A 166 1.76 -12.49 -5.98
C TRP A 166 1.07 -13.09 -4.76
N ILE A 167 1.83 -13.74 -3.88
CA ILE A 167 1.28 -14.34 -2.65
C ILE A 167 0.81 -13.26 -1.69
N GLU A 168 1.57 -12.17 -1.56
CA GLU A 168 1.18 -11.04 -0.72
C GLU A 168 -0.03 -10.29 -1.28
N ALA A 169 -0.09 -10.11 -2.60
CA ALA A 169 -1.27 -9.58 -3.28
C ALA A 169 -2.51 -10.45 -3.00
N TYR A 170 -2.38 -11.77 -3.15
CA TYR A 170 -3.46 -12.72 -2.93
C TYR A 170 -3.94 -12.68 -1.47
N ASP A 171 -3.01 -12.75 -0.52
CA ASP A 171 -3.29 -12.72 0.90
C ASP A 171 -3.92 -11.39 1.34
N PHE A 172 -3.46 -10.27 0.77
CA PHE A 172 -4.07 -8.95 1.00
C PHE A 172 -5.55 -8.98 0.59
N PHE A 173 -5.82 -9.44 -0.64
CA PHE A 173 -7.17 -9.40 -1.18
C PHE A 173 -8.12 -10.34 -0.44
N ALA A 174 -7.68 -11.57 -0.17
CA ALA A 174 -8.42 -12.49 0.69
C ALA A 174 -8.66 -11.89 2.08
N GLY A 175 -7.66 -11.22 2.65
CA GLY A 175 -7.77 -10.54 3.94
C GLY A 175 -8.84 -9.45 3.97
N VAL A 176 -9.01 -8.69 2.87
CA VAL A 176 -10.06 -7.67 2.74
C VAL A 176 -11.44 -8.29 2.50
N LEU A 177 -11.51 -9.34 1.67
CA LEU A 177 -12.77 -9.99 1.29
C LEU A 177 -13.40 -10.85 2.39
N ASN A 178 -12.60 -11.30 3.35
CA ASN A 178 -13.07 -12.06 4.50
C ASN A 178 -13.75 -11.17 5.57
N GLU A 179 -13.46 -9.88 5.59
CA GLU A 179 -14.06 -8.94 6.54
C GLU A 179 -15.38 -8.35 6.04
N VAL A 180 -16.18 -7.79 6.97
CA VAL A 180 -17.38 -7.02 6.58
C VAL A 180 -16.92 -5.74 5.88
N PRO A 181 -17.34 -5.48 4.63
CA PRO A 181 -16.94 -4.28 3.90
C PRO A 181 -17.42 -3.02 4.60
N ALA A 182 -16.51 -2.06 4.75
CA ALA A 182 -16.90 -0.67 4.91
C ALA A 182 -17.14 -0.04 3.53
N SER A 183 -17.81 1.12 3.47
CA SER A 183 -18.07 1.81 2.19
C SER A 183 -16.78 2.06 1.39
N HIS A 184 -15.68 2.36 2.08
CA HIS A 184 -14.39 2.60 1.45
C HIS A 184 -13.65 1.32 1.01
N SER A 185 -14.00 0.13 1.51
CA SER A 185 -13.39 -1.14 1.10
C SER A 185 -13.55 -1.39 -0.41
N PHE A 186 -14.69 -1.00 -0.98
CA PHE A 186 -14.96 -1.16 -2.41
C PHE A 186 -14.00 -0.35 -3.30
N HIS A 187 -13.50 0.79 -2.83
CA HIS A 187 -12.49 1.55 -3.58
C HIS A 187 -11.13 0.84 -3.62
N VAL A 188 -10.80 0.09 -2.56
CA VAL A 188 -9.58 -0.73 -2.51
C VAL A 188 -9.73 -1.97 -3.38
N VAL A 189 -10.90 -2.61 -3.37
CA VAL A 189 -11.22 -3.72 -4.29
C VAL A 189 -11.14 -3.26 -5.75
N GLU A 190 -11.69 -2.09 -6.06
CA GLU A 190 -11.61 -1.48 -7.40
C GLU A 190 -10.15 -1.24 -7.80
N ALA A 191 -9.33 -0.64 -6.94
CA ALA A 191 -7.90 -0.44 -7.20
C ALA A 191 -7.16 -1.76 -7.43
N TYR A 192 -7.44 -2.77 -6.60
CA TYR A 192 -6.80 -4.07 -6.69
C TYR A 192 -7.06 -4.72 -8.05
N LEU A 193 -8.33 -4.79 -8.47
CA LEU A 193 -8.70 -5.43 -9.73
C LEU A 193 -8.18 -4.65 -10.95
N LEU A 194 -8.15 -3.31 -10.89
CA LEU A 194 -7.59 -2.49 -11.96
C LEU A 194 -6.09 -2.71 -12.17
N VAL A 195 -5.33 -2.85 -11.08
CA VAL A 195 -3.86 -2.91 -11.17
C VAL A 195 -3.37 -4.35 -11.29
N LEU A 196 -3.97 -5.28 -10.54
CA LEU A 196 -3.48 -6.66 -10.41
C LEU A 196 -4.43 -7.69 -11.03
N GLY A 197 -5.67 -7.35 -11.37
CA GLY A 197 -6.69 -8.34 -11.74
C GLY A 197 -6.27 -9.26 -12.89
N GLN A 198 -5.63 -8.71 -13.92
CA GLN A 198 -5.19 -9.47 -15.09
C GLN A 198 -4.02 -10.41 -14.75
N ASP A 199 -3.03 -9.92 -14.01
CA ASP A 199 -1.90 -10.73 -13.53
C ASP A 199 -2.37 -11.85 -12.59
N MET A 200 -3.30 -11.55 -11.68
CA MET A 200 -3.84 -12.54 -10.74
C MET A 200 -4.67 -13.61 -11.45
N SER A 201 -5.40 -13.25 -12.51
CA SER A 201 -6.08 -14.22 -13.38
C SER A 201 -5.06 -15.16 -14.04
N MET A 202 -3.96 -14.61 -14.57
CA MET A 202 -2.91 -15.41 -15.21
C MET A 202 -2.17 -16.32 -14.24
N VAL A 203 -1.81 -15.81 -13.05
CA VAL A 203 -0.99 -16.54 -12.06
C VAL A 203 -1.80 -17.59 -11.29
N PHE A 204 -3.03 -17.28 -10.88
CA PHE A 204 -3.84 -18.16 -10.02
C PHE A 204 -5.01 -18.84 -10.75
N GLY A 205 -5.32 -18.43 -11.98
CA GLY A 205 -6.30 -19.06 -12.86
C GLY A 205 -7.65 -19.30 -12.17
N LYS A 206 -8.04 -20.58 -12.11
CA LYS A 206 -9.32 -21.01 -11.50
C LYS A 206 -9.51 -20.54 -10.06
N LYS A 207 -8.44 -20.44 -9.26
CA LYS A 207 -8.55 -19.96 -7.87
C LYS A 207 -8.99 -18.49 -7.84
N PHE A 208 -8.41 -17.65 -8.69
CA PHE A 208 -8.80 -16.24 -8.78
C PHE A 208 -10.22 -16.08 -9.34
N ARG A 209 -10.63 -16.91 -10.31
CA ARG A 209 -12.03 -16.94 -10.76
C ARG A 209 -13.01 -17.26 -9.62
N GLY A 210 -12.64 -18.16 -8.70
CA GLY A 210 -13.43 -18.41 -7.49
C GLY A 210 -13.53 -17.17 -6.59
N VAL A 211 -12.45 -16.40 -6.45
CA VAL A 211 -12.45 -15.13 -5.71
C VAL A 211 -13.36 -14.10 -6.38
N ILE A 212 -13.35 -14.00 -7.71
CA ILE A 212 -14.25 -13.11 -8.46
C ILE A 212 -15.72 -13.45 -8.21
N ASN A 213 -16.08 -14.74 -8.29
CA ASN A 213 -17.44 -15.18 -8.00
C ASN A 213 -17.83 -14.84 -6.56
N TYR A 214 -16.94 -15.09 -5.60
CA TYR A 214 -17.15 -14.70 -4.20
C TYR A 214 -17.39 -13.19 -4.02
N ILE A 215 -16.71 -12.33 -4.79
CA ILE A 215 -16.97 -10.89 -4.74
C ILE A 215 -18.43 -10.58 -5.09
N ARG A 216 -18.94 -11.18 -6.16
CA ARG A 216 -20.31 -10.95 -6.67
C ARG A 216 -21.37 -11.54 -5.73
N ASP A 217 -21.16 -12.80 -5.35
CA ASP A 217 -22.17 -13.61 -4.70
C ASP A 217 -22.22 -13.35 -3.19
N GLU A 218 -21.07 -13.05 -2.56
CA GLU A 218 -20.95 -12.97 -1.10
C GLU A 218 -20.50 -11.59 -0.60
N TYR A 219 -19.51 -10.96 -1.24
CA TYR A 219 -18.98 -9.69 -0.75
C TYR A 219 -19.87 -8.48 -1.07
N PHE A 220 -20.41 -8.41 -2.29
CA PHE A 220 -21.29 -7.34 -2.71
C PHE A 220 -22.56 -7.23 -1.86
N PRO A 221 -23.29 -8.31 -1.54
CA PRO A 221 -24.47 -8.21 -0.69
C PRO A 221 -24.21 -7.64 0.72
N ARG A 222 -22.98 -7.78 1.24
CA ARG A 222 -22.61 -7.38 2.61
C ARG A 222 -22.35 -5.89 2.82
N GLY A 223 -22.33 -5.06 1.77
CA GLY A 223 -22.01 -3.63 1.90
C GLY A 223 -22.86 -2.73 1.02
N ASP A 224 -22.83 -1.42 1.27
CA ASP A 224 -23.62 -0.43 0.53
C ASP A 224 -22.73 0.60 -0.18
N ASN A 225 -22.40 0.33 -1.44
CA ASN A 225 -21.70 1.26 -2.34
C ASN A 225 -21.98 0.92 -3.82
N LYS A 226 -23.23 1.13 -4.25
CA LYS A 226 -23.70 0.78 -5.60
C LYS A 226 -22.78 1.32 -6.73
N PRO A 227 -22.31 2.59 -6.70
CA PRO A 227 -21.44 3.09 -7.76
C PRO A 227 -20.12 2.33 -7.88
N CYS A 228 -19.49 1.95 -6.77
CA CYS A 228 -18.25 1.16 -6.82
C CYS A 228 -18.51 -0.25 -7.32
N LYS A 229 -19.60 -0.90 -6.88
CA LYS A 229 -19.97 -2.25 -7.35
C LYS A 229 -20.13 -2.30 -8.88
N VAL A 230 -20.81 -1.31 -9.47
CA VAL A 230 -20.95 -1.22 -10.94
C VAL A 230 -19.59 -1.09 -11.63
N ARG A 231 -18.66 -0.30 -11.09
CA ARG A 231 -17.30 -0.17 -11.66
C ARG A 231 -16.50 -1.46 -11.52
N ILE A 232 -16.56 -2.10 -10.35
CA ILE A 232 -15.92 -3.40 -10.11
C ILE A 232 -16.46 -4.44 -11.10
N GLU A 233 -17.78 -4.50 -11.28
CA GLU A 233 -18.41 -5.44 -12.21
C GLU A 233 -17.88 -5.27 -13.64
N LYS A 234 -17.82 -4.02 -14.12
CA LYS A 234 -17.22 -3.71 -15.44
C LYS A 234 -15.76 -4.13 -15.55
N ILE A 235 -14.98 -3.99 -14.47
CA ILE A 235 -13.58 -4.46 -14.47
C ILE A 235 -13.56 -5.99 -14.59
N ILE A 236 -14.40 -6.68 -13.82
CA ILE A 236 -14.50 -8.13 -13.80
C ILE A 236 -14.91 -8.70 -15.16
N GLU A 237 -15.88 -8.06 -15.85
CA GLU A 237 -16.32 -8.43 -17.19
C GLU A 237 -15.20 -8.35 -18.23
N ASN A 238 -14.27 -7.41 -18.05
CA ASN A 238 -13.11 -7.22 -18.94
C ASN A 238 -11.90 -8.11 -18.58
N LEU A 239 -11.95 -8.85 -17.48
CA LEU A 239 -10.90 -9.82 -17.16
C LEU A 239 -11.09 -11.04 -18.07
N ASN A 240 -10.13 -11.27 -18.97
CA ASN A 240 -10.10 -12.47 -19.79
C ASN A 240 -9.90 -13.70 -18.87
N TYR A 241 -10.82 -14.67 -18.97
CA TYR A 241 -10.81 -15.93 -18.23
C TYR A 241 -10.53 -17.13 -19.11
#